data_AF-A0A936BCS9-F1
#
_entry.id   AF-A0A936BCS9-F1
#
_cell.length_a   1.000
_cell.length_b   1.000
_cell.length_c   1.000
_cell.angle_alpha   90.00
_cell.angle_beta   90.00
_cell.angle_gamma   90.00
#
_symmetry.space_group_name_H-M   'P 1'
#
loop_
_entity.id
_entity.type
_entity.pdbx_description
1 polymer ?
#
loop_
_entity_poly.entity_id
_entity_poly.type
_entity_poly.pdbx_seq_one_letter_code
_entity_poly.pdbx_strand_id
1 'polypeptide(L)'
;MQNIIIQGNSALLNGGGLLSGTESAPTLYNALITGNTAGASGGGIFNAGGNAELVNITLSGNWAGVRGGGMANRQGSEPNLINSIAWHNEDASGLGTLTANLDNSADSLPFVRFSLVQGSGGSGLGWASNAGVDYGQNIASNPLFEEPIDPAEVPTTAGDFQLQLISPAVDKGLQILNPLPFDVAGNVRIQNGAIDMGAYESPPASVATAVFAGTGHGRITSSPAGVDCTTTCATPFNVGQIVTLTAETTTAESNFVGWSGVCSGTGTCFLELNTSQTVTATFTLNQYELAITKTGVGSGLVTSTPAGLNCGATCTADFDFGTEVTLTATADTGFAFRGWSGACSGVAPVCIVTVEEAQTVTANFGLKAVFLPLISTP
;
A
#
# COMPACT_ATOMS: atom_id res chain seq x y z
N MET A 1 16.37 -8.34 33.40
CA MET A 1 16.65 -9.44 32.46
C MET A 1 16.70 -8.87 31.06
N GLN A 2 17.57 -9.37 30.19
CA GLN A 2 17.86 -8.79 28.88
C GLN A 2 17.95 -9.90 27.83
N ASN A 3 17.39 -9.70 26.63
CA ASN A 3 17.46 -10.66 25.52
C ASN A 3 16.99 -12.07 25.94
N ILE A 4 15.80 -12.13 26.54
CA ILE A 4 15.24 -13.39 27.06
C ILE A 4 13.99 -13.81 26.29
N ILE A 5 13.75 -15.11 26.25
CA ILE A 5 12.55 -15.72 25.69
C ILE A 5 11.85 -16.49 26.80
N ILE A 6 10.61 -16.13 27.11
CA ILE A 6 9.73 -16.80 28.07
C ILE A 6 8.55 -17.35 27.28
N GLN A 7 8.61 -18.63 26.91
CA GLN A 7 7.58 -19.23 26.06
C GLN A 7 7.20 -20.66 26.42
N GLY A 8 5.97 -21.04 26.09
CA GLY A 8 5.47 -22.41 26.31
C GLY A 8 5.32 -22.79 27.78
N ASN A 9 5.17 -21.84 28.68
CA ASN A 9 5.03 -22.11 30.12
C ASN A 9 3.55 -22.24 30.52
N SER A 10 3.29 -22.95 31.62
CA SER A 10 1.95 -23.19 32.15
C SER A 10 1.90 -22.97 33.66
N ALA A 11 0.94 -22.17 34.12
CA ALA A 11 0.64 -21.98 35.53
C ALA A 11 -0.81 -22.36 35.84
N LEU A 12 -1.02 -23.05 36.97
CA LEU A 12 -2.38 -23.41 37.42
C LEU A 12 -3.25 -22.18 37.73
N LEU A 13 -2.63 -21.12 38.26
CA LEU A 13 -3.34 -19.91 38.69
C LEU A 13 -2.93 -18.70 37.87
N ASN A 14 -1.81 -18.05 38.18
CA ASN A 14 -1.46 -16.76 37.58
C ASN A 14 -0.02 -16.74 37.09
N GLY A 15 0.24 -15.88 36.09
CA GLY A 15 1.57 -15.60 35.60
C GLY A 15 2.16 -16.80 34.87
N GLY A 16 1.54 -17.21 33.77
CA GLY A 16 1.98 -18.38 33.00
C GLY A 16 3.44 -18.25 32.57
N GLY A 17 3.84 -17.08 32.07
CA GLY A 17 5.24 -16.75 31.79
C GLY A 17 5.97 -16.12 32.99
N LEU A 18 5.42 -15.05 33.55
CA LEU A 18 6.03 -14.29 34.64
C LEU A 18 5.00 -13.85 35.67
N LEU A 19 5.34 -14.02 36.95
CA LEU A 19 4.61 -13.47 38.07
C LEU A 19 5.49 -12.45 38.80
N SER A 20 4.99 -11.22 38.93
CA SER A 20 5.55 -10.16 39.76
C SER A 20 4.67 -9.97 40.99
N GLY A 21 5.21 -10.34 42.15
CA GLY A 21 4.50 -10.24 43.43
C GLY A 21 4.58 -8.84 44.05
N THR A 22 4.07 -8.72 45.26
CA THR A 22 4.05 -7.46 46.02
C THR A 22 5.46 -6.92 46.20
N GLU A 23 5.64 -5.61 46.00
CA GLU A 23 6.93 -4.90 46.09
C GLU A 23 8.01 -5.38 45.08
N SER A 24 7.64 -6.20 44.09
CA SER A 24 8.55 -6.62 43.03
C SER A 24 8.56 -5.62 41.87
N ALA A 25 9.75 -5.30 41.36
CA ALA A 25 9.91 -4.41 40.20
C ALA A 25 10.84 -5.04 39.15
N PRO A 26 10.43 -6.15 38.49
CA PRO A 26 11.27 -6.79 37.50
C PRO A 26 11.41 -5.91 36.25
N THR A 27 12.65 -5.66 35.84
CA THR A 27 12.96 -4.93 34.61
C THR A 27 13.31 -5.92 33.51
N LEU A 28 12.59 -5.88 32.39
CA LEU A 28 12.82 -6.70 31.21
C LEU A 28 13.12 -5.78 30.03
N TYR A 29 14.20 -6.10 29.31
CA TYR A 29 14.58 -5.45 28.06
C TYR A 29 14.70 -6.49 26.96
N ASN A 30 14.13 -6.21 25.78
CA ASN A 30 14.21 -7.11 24.61
C ASN A 30 13.77 -8.54 24.95
N ALA A 31 12.50 -8.71 25.31
CA ALA A 31 11.99 -10.03 25.67
C ALA A 31 10.81 -10.45 24.83
N LEU A 32 10.79 -11.74 24.49
CA LEU A 32 9.64 -12.40 23.90
C LEU A 32 8.90 -13.15 25.00
N ILE A 33 7.61 -12.87 25.18
CA ILE A 33 6.74 -13.54 26.15
C ILE A 33 5.53 -14.08 25.41
N THR A 34 5.60 -15.34 24.99
CA THR A 34 4.67 -15.90 24.00
C THR A 34 4.26 -17.33 24.29
N GLY A 35 3.08 -17.75 23.83
CA GLY A 35 2.66 -19.15 23.94
C GLY A 35 2.53 -19.67 25.38
N ASN A 36 2.38 -18.77 26.37
CA ASN A 36 2.23 -19.13 27.77
C ASN A 36 0.75 -19.23 28.17
N THR A 37 0.45 -20.03 29.20
CA THR A 37 -0.92 -20.24 29.68
C THR A 37 -1.05 -20.12 31.20
N ALA A 38 -2.14 -19.51 31.65
CA ALA A 38 -2.51 -19.44 33.06
C ALA A 38 -3.98 -19.85 33.27
N GLY A 39 -4.25 -20.69 34.27
CA GLY A 39 -5.63 -21.10 34.58
C GLY A 39 -6.55 -19.95 35.02
N ALA A 40 -5.99 -18.87 35.58
CA ALA A 40 -6.75 -17.71 36.05
C ALA A 40 -6.37 -16.40 35.34
N SER A 41 -5.23 -15.78 35.64
CA SER A 41 -4.90 -14.46 35.09
C SER A 41 -3.44 -14.27 34.70
N GLY A 42 -3.19 -13.45 33.69
CA GLY A 42 -1.84 -13.15 33.24
C GLY A 42 -1.19 -14.38 32.58
N GLY A 43 -1.69 -14.77 31.41
CA GLY A 43 -1.12 -15.89 30.66
C GLY A 43 0.37 -15.66 30.37
N GLY A 44 0.71 -14.46 29.91
CA GLY A 44 2.09 -13.99 29.80
C GLY A 44 2.61 -13.44 31.12
N ILE A 45 2.05 -12.34 31.62
CA ILE A 45 2.50 -11.63 32.82
C ILE A 45 1.36 -11.41 33.82
N PHE A 46 1.60 -11.69 35.09
CA PHE A 46 0.73 -11.29 36.19
C PHE A 46 1.47 -10.38 37.18
N ASN A 47 0.99 -9.15 37.37
CA ASN A 47 1.50 -8.21 38.38
C ASN A 47 0.51 -8.09 39.55
N ALA A 48 0.98 -8.31 40.77
CA ALA A 48 0.19 -8.21 42.01
C ALA A 48 0.89 -7.32 43.05
N GLY A 49 0.61 -6.02 42.99
CA GLY A 49 1.30 -4.98 43.77
C GLY A 49 2.77 -4.81 43.37
N GLY A 50 3.13 -5.24 42.15
CA GLY A 50 4.46 -5.17 41.58
C GLY A 50 4.48 -4.33 40.32
N ASN A 51 5.57 -3.60 40.10
CA ASN A 51 5.70 -2.60 39.03
C ASN A 51 6.78 -3.04 38.04
N ALA A 52 6.43 -3.90 37.10
CA ALA A 52 7.35 -4.34 36.06
C ALA A 52 7.73 -3.19 35.11
N GLU A 53 9.00 -3.12 34.73
CA GLU A 53 9.46 -2.21 33.67
C GLU A 53 9.73 -3.03 32.41
N LEU A 54 8.94 -2.80 31.38
CA LEU A 54 8.90 -3.61 30.16
C LEU A 54 9.28 -2.72 28.97
N VAL A 55 10.51 -2.88 28.48
CA VAL A 55 11.03 -2.09 27.35
C VAL A 55 11.40 -3.00 26.20
N ASN A 56 10.88 -2.69 25.02
CA ASN A 56 11.06 -3.48 23.81
C ASN A 56 10.64 -4.95 23.98
N ILE A 57 9.42 -5.18 24.49
CA ILE A 57 8.87 -6.52 24.75
C ILE A 57 7.83 -6.86 23.70
N THR A 58 7.77 -8.13 23.27
CA THR A 58 6.63 -8.67 22.52
C THR A 58 5.86 -9.65 23.40
N LEU A 59 4.60 -9.33 23.67
CA LEU A 59 3.66 -10.11 24.46
C LEU A 59 2.52 -10.57 23.54
N SER A 60 2.58 -11.81 23.06
CA SER A 60 1.64 -12.29 22.04
C SER A 60 1.36 -13.77 22.13
N GLY A 61 0.16 -14.19 21.70
CA GLY A 61 -0.18 -15.62 21.66
C GLY A 61 -0.26 -16.26 23.04
N ASN A 62 -0.56 -15.51 24.10
CA ASN A 62 -0.71 -16.04 25.46
C ASN A 62 -2.20 -16.18 25.82
N TRP A 63 -2.51 -17.14 26.70
CA TRP A 63 -3.88 -17.43 27.12
C TRP A 63 -4.07 -17.38 28.63
N ALA A 64 -5.20 -16.85 29.08
CA ALA A 64 -5.62 -16.93 30.48
C ALA A 64 -7.08 -17.35 30.62
N GLY A 65 -7.38 -18.26 31.55
CA GLY A 65 -8.75 -18.77 31.72
C GLY A 65 -9.78 -17.75 32.21
N VAL A 66 -9.35 -16.62 32.78
CA VAL A 66 -10.25 -15.60 33.31
C VAL A 66 -9.93 -14.22 32.77
N ARG A 67 -8.70 -13.71 32.93
CA ARG A 67 -8.38 -12.30 32.58
C ARG A 67 -6.93 -12.09 32.14
N GLY A 68 -6.74 -11.23 31.14
CA GLY A 68 -5.41 -10.79 30.73
C GLY A 68 -4.57 -11.96 30.23
N GLY A 69 -4.92 -12.50 29.06
CA GLY A 69 -4.10 -13.49 28.37
C GLY A 69 -2.65 -13.00 28.23
N GLY A 70 -2.47 -11.75 27.81
CA GLY A 70 -1.18 -11.08 27.78
C GLY A 70 -0.74 -10.72 29.21
N MET A 71 -1.31 -9.64 29.75
CA MET A 71 -0.93 -9.10 31.05
C MET A 71 -2.15 -8.82 31.92
N ALA A 72 -2.07 -9.18 33.20
CA ALA A 72 -3.04 -8.80 34.21
C ALA A 72 -2.37 -8.05 35.36
N ASN A 73 -2.88 -6.84 35.66
CA ASN A 73 -2.37 -5.96 36.71
C ASN A 73 -3.39 -5.83 37.84
N ARG A 74 -2.94 -6.08 39.07
CA ARG A 74 -3.77 -6.14 40.28
C ARG A 74 -3.13 -5.40 41.45
N GLN A 75 -3.94 -5.04 42.44
CA GLN A 75 -3.48 -4.55 43.75
C GLN A 75 -2.59 -3.31 43.64
N GLY A 76 -3.03 -2.30 42.87
CA GLY A 76 -2.28 -1.06 42.70
C GLY A 76 -1.01 -1.18 41.86
N SER A 77 -0.94 -2.12 40.91
CA SER A 77 0.24 -2.28 40.05
C SER A 77 0.28 -1.22 38.96
N GLU A 78 1.45 -0.63 38.73
CA GLU A 78 1.70 0.43 37.74
C GLU A 78 2.90 0.06 36.85
N PRO A 79 2.84 -1.02 36.05
CA PRO A 79 3.96 -1.38 35.19
C PRO A 79 4.11 -0.39 34.03
N ASN A 80 5.33 -0.26 33.54
CA ASN A 80 5.65 0.55 32.36
C ASN A 80 5.76 -0.34 31.13
N LEU A 81 5.06 0.02 30.05
CA LEU A 81 5.14 -0.62 28.74
C LEU A 81 5.67 0.40 27.72
N ILE A 82 6.89 0.19 27.23
CA ILE A 82 7.64 1.14 26.42
C ILE A 82 8.17 0.44 25.19
N ASN A 83 8.01 1.02 23.99
CA ASN A 83 8.54 0.46 22.74
C ASN A 83 8.11 -1.00 22.52
N SER A 84 6.93 -1.40 23.01
CA SER A 84 6.56 -2.81 23.16
C SER A 84 5.30 -3.14 22.37
N ILE A 85 5.07 -4.43 22.13
CA ILE A 85 3.88 -4.95 21.47
C ILE A 85 3.10 -5.85 22.43
N ALA A 86 1.81 -5.57 22.62
CA ALA A 86 0.85 -6.46 23.25
C ALA A 86 -0.29 -6.75 22.26
N TRP A 87 -0.27 -7.93 21.66
CA TRP A 87 -1.16 -8.27 20.54
C TRP A 87 -1.54 -9.74 20.55
N HIS A 88 -2.73 -10.08 20.06
CA HIS A 88 -3.18 -11.46 19.81
C HIS A 88 -3.04 -12.39 21.03
N ASN A 89 -3.45 -11.89 22.20
CA ASN A 89 -3.61 -12.70 23.40
C ASN A 89 -5.10 -12.99 23.63
N GLU A 90 -5.41 -14.02 24.42
CA GLU A 90 -6.79 -14.44 24.66
C GLU A 90 -7.08 -14.65 26.16
N ASP A 91 -8.27 -14.23 26.58
CA ASP A 91 -8.84 -14.62 27.86
C ASP A 91 -10.33 -14.94 27.72
N ALA A 92 -11.06 -15.05 28.84
CA ALA A 92 -12.51 -15.31 28.83
C ALA A 92 -13.35 -14.25 28.11
N SER A 93 -12.81 -13.06 27.82
CA SER A 93 -13.47 -12.02 27.01
C SER A 93 -13.33 -12.25 25.50
N GLY A 94 -12.47 -13.18 25.08
CA GLY A 94 -12.21 -13.57 23.71
C GLY A 94 -10.86 -13.10 23.16
N LEU A 95 -10.47 -13.69 22.03
CA LEU A 95 -9.23 -13.40 21.33
C LEU A 95 -9.08 -11.93 20.93
N GLY A 96 -7.95 -11.34 21.30
CA GLY A 96 -7.52 -10.03 20.80
C GLY A 96 -8.34 -8.84 21.31
N THR A 97 -9.15 -9.01 22.35
CA THR A 97 -9.78 -7.87 23.03
C THR A 97 -8.73 -7.05 23.79
N LEU A 98 -9.08 -5.81 24.16
CA LEU A 98 -8.20 -5.01 25.01
C LEU A 98 -7.89 -5.73 26.33
N THR A 99 -8.90 -6.25 27.00
CA THR A 99 -8.75 -6.95 28.30
C THR A 99 -7.97 -8.25 28.16
N ALA A 100 -8.06 -8.95 27.04
CA ALA A 100 -7.20 -10.10 26.79
C ALA A 100 -5.72 -9.71 26.67
N ASN A 101 -5.40 -8.50 26.21
CA ASN A 101 -4.03 -8.02 26.10
C ASN A 101 -3.54 -7.38 27.41
N LEU A 102 -4.27 -6.39 27.93
CA LEU A 102 -4.00 -5.66 29.16
C LEU A 102 -5.27 -5.59 30.02
N ASP A 103 -5.37 -6.42 31.06
CA ASP A 103 -6.46 -6.36 32.04
C ASP A 103 -5.99 -5.70 33.33
N ASN A 104 -6.61 -4.57 33.69
CA ASN A 104 -6.25 -3.77 34.85
C ASN A 104 -7.38 -3.77 35.89
N SER A 105 -7.05 -4.01 37.17
CA SER A 105 -8.00 -3.70 38.26
C SER A 105 -8.20 -2.18 38.38
N ALA A 106 -9.28 -1.76 39.03
CA ALA A 106 -9.66 -0.34 39.12
C ALA A 106 -8.59 0.56 39.76
N ASP A 107 -7.71 -0.01 40.57
CA ASP A 107 -6.60 0.64 41.26
C ASP A 107 -5.25 0.48 40.53
N SER A 108 -5.17 -0.28 39.43
CA SER A 108 -3.91 -0.52 38.69
C SER A 108 -3.88 0.31 37.41
N LEU A 109 -2.79 1.06 37.20
CA LEU A 109 -2.65 2.01 36.08
C LEU A 109 -1.31 1.81 35.38
N PRO A 110 -1.22 0.93 34.36
CA PRO A 110 0.01 0.82 33.59
C PRO A 110 0.26 2.10 32.77
N PHE A 111 1.53 2.45 32.64
CA PHE A 111 1.98 3.56 31.81
C PHE A 111 2.39 3.04 30.43
N VAL A 112 1.74 3.50 29.37
CA VAL A 112 1.97 2.96 28.02
C VAL A 112 2.41 4.09 27.08
N ARG A 113 3.55 3.91 26.42
CA ARG A 113 4.07 4.86 25.42
C ARG A 113 4.84 4.16 24.33
N PHE A 114 4.83 4.74 23.13
CA PHE A 114 5.53 4.19 21.96
C PHE A 114 5.27 2.69 21.81
N SER A 115 4.06 2.22 22.10
CA SER A 115 3.74 0.79 22.16
C SER A 115 2.54 0.47 21.31
N LEU A 116 2.52 -0.74 20.76
CA LEU A 116 1.42 -1.25 19.96
C LEU A 116 0.56 -2.16 20.83
N VAL A 117 -0.68 -1.76 21.11
CA VAL A 117 -1.58 -2.50 21.99
C VAL A 117 -2.93 -2.70 21.32
N GLN A 118 -3.30 -3.95 21.11
CA GLN A 118 -4.58 -4.32 20.51
C GLN A 118 -5.76 -3.81 21.35
N GLY A 119 -6.73 -3.19 20.70
CA GLY A 119 -7.94 -2.69 21.37
C GLY A 119 -7.74 -1.43 22.21
N SER A 120 -6.52 -0.87 22.30
CA SER A 120 -6.26 0.37 23.05
C SER A 120 -6.81 1.63 22.38
N GLY A 121 -7.12 1.56 21.08
CA GLY A 121 -7.55 2.70 20.27
C GLY A 121 -6.43 3.67 19.85
N GLY A 122 -5.18 3.38 20.22
CA GLY A 122 -4.01 4.24 19.92
C GLY A 122 -4.02 5.52 20.75
N SER A 123 -2.94 6.31 20.66
CA SER A 123 -2.84 7.54 21.47
C SER A 123 -3.88 8.61 21.10
N GLY A 124 -4.19 9.46 22.09
CA GLY A 124 -5.06 10.62 21.93
C GLY A 124 -6.53 10.31 22.26
N LEU A 125 -7.46 10.92 21.50
CA LEU A 125 -8.90 10.84 21.80
C LEU A 125 -9.48 9.41 21.67
N GLY A 126 -8.79 8.52 20.95
CA GLY A 126 -9.17 7.12 20.81
C GLY A 126 -8.74 6.23 21.98
N TRP A 127 -7.92 6.74 22.90
CA TRP A 127 -7.33 5.92 23.96
C TRP A 127 -8.39 5.33 24.89
N ALA A 128 -8.38 4.01 25.01
CA ALA A 128 -9.22 3.28 25.94
C ALA A 128 -8.67 3.41 27.36
N SER A 129 -9.39 4.08 28.25
CA SER A 129 -8.92 4.38 29.60
C SER A 129 -8.63 3.13 30.45
N ASN A 130 -9.23 1.98 30.14
CA ASN A 130 -8.94 0.72 30.80
C ASN A 130 -7.65 0.05 30.32
N ALA A 131 -6.99 0.57 29.27
CA ALA A 131 -5.64 0.17 28.85
C ALA A 131 -4.55 0.71 29.78
N GLY A 132 -4.87 1.73 30.60
CA GLY A 132 -3.92 2.45 31.45
C GLY A 132 -3.84 3.93 31.09
N VAL A 133 -2.69 4.54 31.34
CA VAL A 133 -2.43 5.96 31.05
C VAL A 133 -1.66 6.09 29.73
N ASP A 134 -2.21 6.88 28.81
CA ASP A 134 -1.56 7.22 27.53
C ASP A 134 -0.44 8.23 27.73
N TYR A 135 0.79 7.81 27.46
CA TYR A 135 1.97 8.68 27.43
C TYR A 135 2.44 8.98 26.00
N GLY A 136 1.60 8.70 24.99
CA GLY A 136 1.78 9.13 23.62
C GLY A 136 2.42 8.09 22.69
N GLN A 137 2.18 8.29 21.39
CA GLN A 137 2.75 7.52 20.27
C GLN A 137 2.41 6.02 20.30
N ASN A 138 1.28 5.65 20.89
CA ASN A 138 0.77 4.29 20.90
C ASN A 138 -0.05 3.97 19.66
N ILE A 139 0.02 2.71 19.22
CA ILE A 139 -0.60 2.19 17.99
C ILE A 139 -1.60 1.09 18.34
N ALA A 140 -2.72 1.02 17.61
CA ALA A 140 -3.74 -0.02 17.79
C ALA A 140 -4.10 -0.67 16.44
N SER A 141 -3.10 -1.11 15.70
CA SER A 141 -3.23 -1.76 14.39
C SER A 141 -2.42 -3.04 14.36
N ASN A 142 -2.76 -3.99 13.48
CA ASN A 142 -2.09 -5.28 13.43
C ASN A 142 -0.57 -5.11 13.22
N PRO A 143 0.30 -5.69 14.08
CA PRO A 143 1.75 -5.60 13.95
C PRO A 143 2.30 -6.39 12.77
N LEU A 144 1.50 -7.21 12.07
CA LEU A 144 1.93 -7.99 10.91
C LEU A 144 3.15 -8.87 11.25
N PHE A 145 3.01 -9.72 12.26
CA PHE A 145 3.97 -10.78 12.54
C PHE A 145 4.03 -11.78 11.38
N GLU A 146 5.19 -12.39 11.13
CA GLU A 146 5.36 -13.43 10.11
C GLU A 146 4.46 -14.65 10.38
N GLU A 147 4.45 -15.16 11.62
CA GLU A 147 3.63 -16.32 12.01
C GLU A 147 3.20 -16.22 13.49
N PRO A 148 2.06 -15.59 13.82
CA PRO A 148 1.60 -15.52 15.20
C PRO A 148 1.12 -16.89 15.74
N ILE A 149 1.26 -17.12 17.04
CA ILE A 149 0.67 -18.29 17.73
C ILE A 149 -0.85 -18.11 17.88
N ASP A 150 -1.63 -19.14 17.57
CA ASP A 150 -3.03 -19.26 18.00
C ASP A 150 -3.10 -19.55 19.51
N PRO A 151 -3.70 -18.66 20.35
CA PRO A 151 -3.82 -18.89 21.78
C PRO A 151 -4.60 -20.15 22.18
N ALA A 152 -5.34 -20.81 21.28
CA ALA A 152 -5.97 -22.09 21.56
C ALA A 152 -4.97 -23.26 21.66
N GLU A 153 -3.77 -23.11 21.08
CA GLU A 153 -2.75 -24.17 20.99
C GLU A 153 -1.69 -24.07 22.10
N VAL A 154 -1.86 -23.18 23.07
CA VAL A 154 -0.91 -23.00 24.17
C VAL A 154 -1.07 -24.07 25.25
N PRO A 155 0.01 -24.46 25.96
CA PRO A 155 1.36 -23.91 25.88
C PRO A 155 2.13 -24.42 24.66
N THR A 156 2.81 -23.51 23.96
CA THR A 156 3.64 -23.85 22.80
C THR A 156 4.85 -22.92 22.68
N THR A 157 5.85 -23.39 21.93
CA THR A 157 7.07 -22.64 21.58
C THR A 157 7.11 -22.25 20.09
N ALA A 158 6.02 -22.50 19.37
CA ALA A 158 5.87 -22.18 17.95
C ALA A 158 5.75 -20.66 17.71
N GLY A 159 5.66 -20.27 16.44
CA GLY A 159 5.47 -18.90 15.98
C GLY A 159 6.76 -18.17 15.60
N ASP A 160 6.61 -17.18 14.73
CA ASP A 160 7.62 -16.21 14.32
C ASP A 160 7.05 -14.79 14.51
N PHE A 161 7.67 -14.04 15.42
CA PHE A 161 7.24 -12.71 15.83
C PHE A 161 8.11 -11.59 15.25
N GLN A 162 8.94 -11.89 14.25
CA GLN A 162 9.52 -10.85 13.41
C GLN A 162 8.40 -10.08 12.70
N LEU A 163 8.65 -8.79 12.47
CA LEU A 163 7.71 -7.91 11.81
C LEU A 163 7.91 -7.99 10.30
N GLN A 164 6.81 -8.07 9.55
CA GLN A 164 6.84 -7.82 8.12
C GLN A 164 7.24 -6.36 7.86
N LEU A 165 7.96 -6.09 6.76
CA LEU A 165 8.49 -4.75 6.43
C LEU A 165 7.45 -3.62 6.36
N ILE A 166 6.18 -3.95 6.11
CA ILE A 166 5.06 -3.00 6.05
C ILE A 166 4.35 -2.83 7.39
N SER A 167 4.87 -3.43 8.45
CA SER A 167 4.29 -3.37 9.78
C SER A 167 4.17 -1.93 10.28
N PRO A 168 3.05 -1.56 10.94
CA PRO A 168 2.93 -0.27 11.59
C PRO A 168 3.86 -0.12 12.81
N ALA A 169 4.51 -1.20 13.28
CA ALA A 169 5.48 -1.14 14.37
C ALA A 169 6.91 -0.83 13.91
N VAL A 170 7.20 -0.94 12.60
CA VAL A 170 8.53 -0.71 12.05
C VAL A 170 8.92 0.77 12.13
N ASP A 171 10.11 1.04 12.65
CA ASP A 171 10.69 2.38 12.88
C ASP A 171 9.77 3.32 13.71
N LYS A 172 8.90 2.78 14.58
CA LYS A 172 7.97 3.60 15.39
C LYS A 172 8.31 3.70 16.88
N GLY A 173 9.28 2.94 17.35
CA GLY A 173 9.78 3.03 18.71
C GLY A 173 10.70 4.25 18.93
N LEU A 174 10.88 4.63 20.18
CA LEU A 174 11.70 5.76 20.59
C LEU A 174 13.11 5.32 20.98
N GLN A 175 14.11 5.69 20.16
CA GLN A 175 15.51 5.28 20.34
C GLN A 175 16.14 5.73 21.68
N ILE A 176 15.74 6.88 22.25
CA ILE A 176 16.34 7.38 23.51
C ILE A 176 15.91 6.53 24.72
N LEU A 177 14.82 5.76 24.57
CA LEU A 177 14.34 4.83 25.59
C LEU A 177 14.83 3.40 25.33
N ASN A 178 15.65 3.17 24.30
CA ASN A 178 16.24 1.88 24.01
C ASN A 178 17.45 1.62 24.93
N PRO A 179 17.43 0.58 25.78
CA PRO A 179 18.52 0.33 26.72
C PRO A 179 19.68 -0.47 26.13
N LEU A 180 19.51 -1.13 24.97
CA LEU A 180 20.44 -2.14 24.48
C LEU A 180 20.79 -1.97 22.99
N PRO A 181 22.04 -2.24 22.57
CA PRO A 181 22.47 -2.04 21.19
C PRO A 181 21.93 -3.08 20.21
N PHE A 182 21.55 -4.27 20.70
CA PHE A 182 21.05 -5.38 19.88
C PHE A 182 19.72 -5.88 20.40
N ASP A 183 18.86 -6.40 19.53
CA ASP A 183 17.57 -6.99 19.84
C ASP A 183 17.70 -8.46 20.32
N VAL A 184 16.58 -9.18 20.44
CA VAL A 184 16.58 -10.59 20.87
C VAL A 184 17.19 -11.55 19.83
N ALA A 185 17.24 -11.17 18.55
CA ALA A 185 17.85 -11.93 17.45
C ALA A 185 19.33 -11.58 17.21
N GLY A 186 19.85 -10.53 17.86
CA GLY A 186 21.21 -10.01 17.67
C GLY A 186 21.32 -8.94 16.58
N ASN A 187 20.21 -8.46 16.02
CA ASN A 187 20.18 -7.34 15.09
C ASN A 187 20.44 -6.03 15.82
N VAL A 188 21.14 -5.08 15.17
CA VAL A 188 21.35 -3.74 15.73
C VAL A 188 20.00 -3.06 15.92
N ARG A 189 19.69 -2.60 17.13
CA ARG A 189 18.42 -1.93 17.44
C ARG A 189 18.25 -0.61 16.71
N ILE A 190 19.21 0.30 16.85
CA ILE A 190 19.06 1.64 16.28
C ILE A 190 19.51 1.60 14.82
N GLN A 191 18.54 1.61 13.92
CA GLN A 191 18.76 1.66 12.48
C GLN A 191 18.11 2.94 11.94
N ASN A 192 18.82 3.69 11.10
CA ASN A 192 18.33 4.95 10.50
C ASN A 192 17.74 5.98 11.50
N GLY A 193 18.11 5.92 12.79
CA GLY A 193 17.64 6.84 13.83
C GLY A 193 16.29 6.47 14.46
N ALA A 194 15.79 5.26 14.23
CA ALA A 194 14.59 4.71 14.86
C ALA A 194 14.87 3.30 15.39
N ILE A 195 13.89 2.77 16.12
CA ILE A 195 13.82 1.34 16.46
C ILE A 195 12.42 0.83 16.14
N ASP A 196 12.28 -0.47 15.93
CA ASP A 196 10.98 -1.14 15.90
C ASP A 196 10.38 -1.24 17.31
N MET A 197 9.04 -1.25 17.39
CA MET A 197 8.38 -1.67 18.63
C MET A 197 8.47 -3.19 18.77
N GLY A 198 8.71 -3.67 19.99
CA GLY A 198 8.72 -5.10 20.33
C GLY A 198 10.12 -5.68 20.55
N ALA A 199 10.18 -7.00 20.66
CA ALA A 199 11.40 -7.75 20.99
C ALA A 199 12.43 -7.81 19.86
N TYR A 200 11.97 -7.67 18.61
CA TYR A 200 12.76 -7.77 17.40
C TYR A 200 12.96 -6.40 16.75
N GLU A 201 14.03 -6.30 15.98
CA GLU A 201 14.33 -5.24 15.04
C GLU A 201 14.37 -5.83 13.63
N SER A 202 13.59 -5.25 12.73
CA SER A 202 13.59 -5.60 11.31
C SER A 202 14.93 -5.23 10.66
N PRO A 203 15.33 -5.93 9.59
CA PRO A 203 16.42 -5.46 8.75
C PRO A 203 16.10 -4.09 8.13
N PRO A 204 17.12 -3.29 7.75
CA PRO A 204 16.89 -2.02 7.09
C PRO A 204 16.17 -2.24 5.77
N ALA A 205 15.21 -1.37 5.45
CA ALA A 205 14.45 -1.42 4.20
C ALA A 205 14.85 -0.30 3.21
N SER A 206 14.75 -0.60 1.91
CA SER A 206 14.82 0.34 0.81
C SER A 206 13.58 0.23 -0.06
N VAL A 207 13.09 1.36 -0.56
CA VAL A 207 11.83 1.42 -1.30
C VAL A 207 12.10 1.36 -2.81
N ALA A 208 11.48 0.41 -3.50
CA ALA A 208 11.37 0.45 -4.96
C ALA A 208 10.09 1.22 -5.35
N THR A 209 10.26 2.32 -6.08
CA THR A 209 9.16 3.12 -6.62
C THR A 209 9.04 2.84 -8.12
N ALA A 210 7.89 2.31 -8.54
CA ALA A 210 7.57 2.07 -9.93
C ALA A 210 6.61 3.16 -10.42
N VAL A 211 7.04 3.94 -11.40
CA VAL A 211 6.28 5.07 -11.97
C VAL A 211 5.77 4.70 -13.36
N PHE A 212 4.53 5.10 -13.67
CA PHE A 212 3.95 4.92 -15.00
C PHE A 212 4.01 6.22 -15.79
N ALA A 213 4.32 6.13 -17.09
CA ALA A 213 4.34 7.24 -18.02
C ALA A 213 3.71 6.86 -19.38
N GLY A 214 3.33 7.87 -20.16
CA GLY A 214 2.72 7.72 -21.49
C GLY A 214 1.20 7.58 -21.45
N THR A 215 0.59 7.23 -22.60
CA THR A 215 -0.87 7.17 -22.79
C THR A 215 -1.44 5.75 -22.67
N GLY A 216 -0.59 4.72 -22.68
CA GLY A 216 -0.99 3.33 -22.69
C GLY A 216 -1.24 2.74 -21.30
N HIS A 217 -1.80 1.53 -21.27
CA HIS A 217 -2.10 0.78 -20.07
C HIS A 217 -1.14 -0.39 -19.87
N GLY A 218 -0.70 -0.57 -18.63
CA GLY A 218 0.20 -1.65 -18.28
C GLY A 218 0.17 -1.99 -16.80
N ARG A 219 0.95 -3.00 -16.45
CA ARG A 219 1.15 -3.47 -15.09
C ARG A 219 2.64 -3.72 -14.87
N ILE A 220 3.12 -3.37 -13.69
CA ILE A 220 4.48 -3.68 -13.24
C ILE A 220 4.37 -4.68 -12.10
N THR A 221 5.14 -5.76 -12.19
CA THR A 221 5.28 -6.77 -11.13
C THR A 221 6.74 -6.93 -10.73
N SER A 222 6.99 -7.48 -9.54
CA SER A 222 8.35 -7.80 -9.07
C SER A 222 8.57 -9.25 -8.66
N SER A 223 9.82 -9.69 -8.73
CA SER A 223 10.37 -10.86 -8.04
C SER A 223 11.61 -10.45 -7.23
N PRO A 224 11.65 -10.65 -5.89
CA PRO A 224 10.58 -11.17 -5.04
C PRO A 224 9.28 -10.35 -5.11
N ALA A 225 8.15 -10.99 -4.79
CA ALA A 225 6.84 -10.35 -4.86
C ALA A 225 6.76 -9.13 -3.92
N GLY A 226 6.11 -8.06 -4.39
CA GLY A 226 5.91 -6.85 -3.58
C GLY A 226 5.44 -5.64 -4.41
N VAL A 227 6.01 -5.43 -5.59
CA VAL A 227 5.47 -4.50 -6.58
C VAL A 227 4.44 -5.24 -7.40
N ASP A 228 3.22 -4.73 -7.42
CA ASP A 228 2.13 -5.20 -8.26
C ASP A 228 1.13 -4.06 -8.44
N CYS A 229 1.29 -3.28 -9.52
CA CYS A 229 0.49 -2.09 -9.71
C CYS A 229 0.28 -1.73 -11.18
N THR A 230 -0.79 -0.97 -11.45
CA THR A 230 -1.15 -0.39 -12.76
C THR A 230 -1.06 1.14 -12.77
N THR A 231 -0.68 1.72 -11.64
CA THR A 231 -0.39 3.15 -11.43
C THR A 231 0.83 3.26 -10.53
N THR A 232 1.39 4.46 -10.38
CA THR A 232 2.59 4.66 -9.57
C THR A 232 2.44 4.07 -8.17
N CYS A 233 3.34 3.18 -7.79
CA CYS A 233 3.34 2.51 -6.51
C CYS A 233 4.75 2.40 -5.93
N ALA A 234 4.84 2.20 -4.62
CA ALA A 234 6.09 2.10 -3.89
C ALA A 234 6.00 0.96 -2.87
N THR A 235 7.00 0.07 -2.88
CA THR A 235 7.05 -1.09 -1.98
C THR A 235 8.42 -1.16 -1.30
N PRO A 236 8.47 -1.35 0.04
CA PRO A 236 9.72 -1.60 0.73
C PRO A 236 10.23 -3.04 0.51
N PHE A 237 11.55 -3.18 0.40
CA PHE A 237 12.28 -4.44 0.36
C PHE A 237 13.50 -4.36 1.27
N ASN A 238 14.06 -5.49 1.68
CA ASN A 238 15.27 -5.50 2.49
C ASN A 238 16.44 -4.84 1.73
N VAL A 239 17.28 -4.08 2.43
CA VAL A 239 18.49 -3.49 1.86
C VAL A 239 19.41 -4.58 1.30
N GLY A 240 19.96 -4.34 0.11
CA GLY A 240 20.82 -5.27 -0.62
C GLY A 240 20.07 -6.36 -1.40
N GLN A 241 18.73 -6.39 -1.32
CA GLN A 241 17.92 -7.30 -2.11
C GLN A 241 17.93 -6.88 -3.59
N ILE A 242 18.08 -7.87 -4.48
CA ILE A 242 17.90 -7.69 -5.91
C ILE A 242 16.42 -7.92 -6.25
N VAL A 243 15.75 -6.88 -6.72
CA VAL A 243 14.36 -6.90 -7.16
C VAL A 243 14.33 -6.85 -8.69
N THR A 244 13.76 -7.89 -9.30
CA THR A 244 13.55 -7.95 -10.75
C THR A 244 12.15 -7.45 -11.06
N LEU A 245 12.04 -6.38 -11.83
CA LEU A 245 10.79 -5.79 -12.30
C LEU A 245 10.48 -6.21 -13.73
N THR A 246 9.22 -6.57 -13.94
CA THR A 246 8.66 -6.92 -15.25
C THR A 246 7.49 -5.99 -15.56
N ALA A 247 7.45 -5.49 -16.79
CA ALA A 247 6.36 -4.68 -17.31
C ALA A 247 5.60 -5.46 -18.37
N GLU A 248 4.28 -5.47 -18.26
CA GLU A 248 3.38 -6.14 -19.20
C GLU A 248 2.25 -5.18 -19.58
N THR A 249 1.78 -5.23 -20.82
CA THR A 249 0.61 -4.48 -21.24
C THR A 249 -0.64 -5.16 -20.70
N THR A 250 -1.59 -4.39 -20.18
CA THR A 250 -2.85 -4.94 -19.65
C THR A 250 -3.94 -5.01 -20.70
N THR A 251 -3.74 -4.39 -21.85
CA THR A 251 -4.68 -4.37 -22.98
C THR A 251 -3.93 -4.58 -24.29
N ALA A 252 -4.63 -5.07 -25.33
CA ALA A 252 -4.03 -5.33 -26.64
C ALA A 252 -3.73 -4.04 -27.43
N GLU A 253 -4.32 -2.93 -26.99
CA GLU A 253 -4.25 -1.61 -27.61
C GLU A 253 -3.10 -0.76 -27.06
N SER A 254 -2.30 -1.32 -26.16
CA SER A 254 -1.15 -0.64 -25.55
C SER A 254 0.16 -1.33 -25.91
N ASN A 255 1.24 -0.56 -25.97
CA ASN A 255 2.61 -1.04 -26.14
C ASN A 255 3.46 -0.63 -24.94
N PHE A 256 4.35 -1.53 -24.51
CA PHE A 256 5.43 -1.17 -23.59
C PHE A 256 6.62 -0.61 -24.38
N VAL A 257 6.92 0.67 -24.17
CA VAL A 257 8.01 1.38 -24.87
C VAL A 257 9.36 1.11 -24.21
N GLY A 258 9.38 0.99 -22.89
CA GLY A 258 10.60 0.64 -22.15
C GLY A 258 10.70 1.32 -20.78
N TRP A 259 11.80 0.99 -20.09
CA TRP A 259 12.19 1.56 -18.81
C TRP A 259 13.03 2.82 -18.98
N SER A 260 12.96 3.71 -17.98
CA SER A 260 13.88 4.84 -17.80
C SER A 260 14.16 5.11 -16.31
N GLY A 261 15.17 5.94 -16.03
CA GLY A 261 15.67 6.17 -14.67
C GLY A 261 16.86 5.27 -14.36
N VAL A 262 16.73 4.44 -13.32
CA VAL A 262 17.76 3.47 -12.91
C VAL A 262 17.87 2.26 -13.84
N CYS A 263 16.84 2.01 -14.66
CA CYS A 263 16.82 0.97 -15.69
C CYS A 263 16.62 1.57 -17.09
N SER A 264 16.93 0.78 -18.12
CA SER A 264 16.77 1.16 -19.52
C SER A 264 16.41 -0.03 -20.41
N GLY A 265 15.78 0.24 -21.55
CA GLY A 265 15.43 -0.80 -22.54
C GLY A 265 14.07 -1.45 -22.27
N THR A 266 13.76 -2.53 -22.99
CA THR A 266 12.45 -3.21 -22.96
C THR A 266 12.44 -4.56 -22.24
N GLY A 267 13.61 -5.04 -21.81
CA GLY A 267 13.73 -6.28 -21.04
C GLY A 267 13.31 -6.11 -19.58
N THR A 268 13.59 -7.12 -18.76
CA THR A 268 13.41 -7.03 -17.30
C THR A 268 14.34 -5.97 -16.71
N CYS A 269 13.87 -5.24 -15.71
CA CYS A 269 14.65 -4.25 -14.96
C CYS A 269 15.17 -4.88 -13.65
N PHE A 270 16.47 -4.80 -13.39
CA PHE A 270 17.06 -5.33 -12.15
C PHE A 270 17.43 -4.17 -11.23
N LEU A 271 16.89 -4.17 -10.02
CA LEU A 271 17.15 -3.17 -8.98
C LEU A 271 17.89 -3.82 -7.81
N GLU A 272 19.15 -3.47 -7.61
CA GLU A 272 19.84 -3.79 -6.35
C GLU A 272 19.57 -2.68 -5.34
N LEU A 273 18.70 -2.93 -4.36
CA LEU A 273 18.17 -1.92 -3.45
C LEU A 273 19.10 -1.68 -2.25
N ASN A 274 20.24 -1.06 -2.50
CA ASN A 274 21.11 -0.54 -1.44
C ASN A 274 20.60 0.79 -0.85
N THR A 275 19.79 1.51 -1.63
CA THR A 275 19.03 2.70 -1.25
C THR A 275 17.68 2.66 -1.96
N SER A 276 16.70 3.45 -1.50
CA SER A 276 15.45 3.64 -2.21
C SER A 276 15.70 4.14 -3.64
N GLN A 277 15.01 3.55 -4.61
CA GLN A 277 15.20 3.80 -6.04
C GLN A 277 13.86 3.98 -6.76
N THR A 278 13.88 4.76 -7.84
CA THR A 278 12.71 5.02 -8.67
C THR A 278 13.01 4.61 -10.11
N VAL A 279 12.11 3.83 -10.71
CA VAL A 279 12.12 3.46 -12.12
C VAL A 279 10.82 3.89 -12.79
N THR A 280 10.89 4.29 -14.05
CA THR A 280 9.71 4.65 -14.84
C THR A 280 9.49 3.65 -15.98
N ALA A 281 8.30 3.08 -16.07
CA ALA A 281 7.82 2.30 -17.20
C ALA A 281 6.96 3.19 -18.11
N THR A 282 7.29 3.26 -19.39
CA THR A 282 6.50 4.02 -20.37
C THR A 282 5.64 3.06 -21.19
N PHE A 283 4.33 3.30 -21.18
CA PHE A 283 3.35 2.62 -22.02
C PHE A 283 2.68 3.65 -22.95
N THR A 284 2.48 3.32 -24.21
CA THR A 284 1.76 4.17 -25.17
C THR A 284 0.62 3.41 -25.81
N LEU A 285 -0.45 4.09 -26.20
CA LEU A 285 -1.48 3.47 -27.02
C LEU A 285 -0.91 3.12 -28.41
N ASN A 286 -1.45 2.08 -29.03
CA ASN A 286 -1.27 1.82 -30.45
C ASN A 286 -1.77 3.04 -31.23
N GLN A 287 -1.06 3.41 -32.28
CA GLN A 287 -1.49 4.46 -33.18
C GLN A 287 -2.00 3.86 -34.48
N TYR A 288 -3.07 4.44 -35.02
CA TYR A 288 -3.66 4.03 -36.28
C TYR A 288 -3.87 5.23 -37.19
N GLU A 289 -3.65 5.01 -38.49
CA GLU A 289 -3.78 6.04 -39.53
C GLU A 289 -5.26 6.34 -39.80
N LEU A 290 -5.62 7.63 -39.78
CA LEU A 290 -6.88 8.14 -40.30
C LEU A 290 -6.62 8.92 -41.59
N ALA A 291 -7.19 8.46 -42.70
CA ALA A 291 -7.06 9.07 -44.01
C ALA A 291 -8.32 9.81 -44.46
N ILE A 292 -8.17 10.98 -45.09
CA ILE A 292 -9.24 11.76 -45.71
C ILE A 292 -9.13 11.68 -47.24
N THR A 293 -10.19 11.21 -47.88
CA THR A 293 -10.34 11.27 -49.34
C THR A 293 -11.34 12.37 -49.70
N LYS A 294 -11.02 13.24 -50.67
CA LYS A 294 -11.97 14.23 -51.21
C LYS A 294 -12.50 13.76 -52.56
N THR A 295 -13.82 13.83 -52.74
CA THR A 295 -14.49 13.40 -53.98
C THR A 295 -15.48 14.46 -54.47
N GLY A 296 -15.97 14.27 -55.70
CA GLY A 296 -16.91 15.17 -56.35
C GLY A 296 -16.20 16.22 -57.22
N VAL A 297 -17.01 17.09 -57.83
CA VAL A 297 -16.53 18.15 -58.75
C VAL A 297 -16.22 19.47 -58.05
N GLY A 298 -16.46 19.55 -56.74
CA GLY A 298 -16.17 20.74 -55.94
C GLY A 298 -14.87 20.65 -55.15
N SER A 299 -14.44 21.78 -54.60
CA SER A 299 -13.27 21.87 -53.72
C SER A 299 -13.64 22.35 -52.31
N GLY A 300 -12.74 22.05 -51.38
CA GLY A 300 -12.86 22.42 -49.97
C GLY A 300 -11.73 21.86 -49.12
N LEU A 301 -11.77 22.22 -47.85
CA LEU A 301 -10.83 21.87 -46.80
C LEU A 301 -11.49 20.94 -45.77
N VAL A 302 -10.74 19.96 -45.28
CA VAL A 302 -11.13 19.15 -44.11
C VAL A 302 -10.05 19.28 -43.05
N THR A 303 -10.42 19.63 -41.83
CA THR A 303 -9.52 19.73 -40.67
C THR A 303 -9.98 18.81 -39.54
N SER A 304 -9.07 18.39 -38.65
CA SER A 304 -9.40 17.57 -37.48
C SER A 304 -9.21 18.30 -36.14
N THR A 305 -9.93 17.84 -35.11
CA THR A 305 -9.66 18.07 -33.69
C THR A 305 -9.74 16.72 -32.95
N PRO A 306 -8.67 16.22 -32.31
CA PRO A 306 -7.33 16.80 -32.19
C PRO A 306 -6.65 17.11 -33.54
N ALA A 307 -5.73 18.08 -33.53
CA ALA A 307 -5.05 18.52 -34.74
C ALA A 307 -4.13 17.40 -35.29
N GLY A 308 -4.15 17.22 -36.61
CA GLY A 308 -3.33 16.21 -37.30
C GLY A 308 -3.65 16.20 -38.80
N LEU A 309 -4.93 16.39 -39.14
CA LEU A 309 -5.40 16.47 -40.51
C LEU A 309 -5.69 17.92 -40.91
N ASN A 310 -5.14 18.33 -42.05
CA ASN A 310 -5.46 19.59 -42.74
C ASN A 310 -5.42 19.30 -44.24
N CYS A 311 -6.49 18.66 -44.72
CA CYS A 311 -6.57 18.06 -46.04
C CYS A 311 -6.86 19.10 -47.13
N GLY A 312 -6.05 20.17 -47.15
CA GLY A 312 -5.62 20.89 -48.34
C GLY A 312 -4.25 20.40 -48.83
N ALA A 313 -3.40 19.95 -47.89
CA ALA A 313 -2.06 19.41 -48.17
C ALA A 313 -1.77 18.09 -47.42
N THR A 314 -2.27 17.94 -46.18
CA THR A 314 -2.02 16.75 -45.34
C THR A 314 -3.33 16.02 -45.07
N CYS A 315 -3.50 14.86 -45.70
CA CYS A 315 -4.74 14.09 -45.67
C CYS A 315 -4.64 12.77 -44.92
N THR A 316 -3.50 12.46 -44.30
CA THR A 316 -3.32 11.31 -43.41
C THR A 316 -2.66 11.76 -42.12
N ALA A 317 -3.02 11.14 -40.99
CA ALA A 317 -2.39 11.34 -39.70
C ALA A 317 -2.67 10.14 -38.80
N ASP A 318 -1.70 9.82 -37.94
CA ASP A 318 -1.84 8.77 -36.93
C ASP A 318 -2.44 9.36 -35.64
N PHE A 319 -3.38 8.63 -35.04
CA PHE A 319 -3.98 8.98 -33.75
C PHE A 319 -3.91 7.78 -32.81
N ASP A 320 -3.78 8.04 -31.51
CA ASP A 320 -3.83 7.01 -30.46
C ASP A 320 -5.17 6.26 -30.51
N PHE A 321 -5.15 4.96 -30.24
CA PHE A 321 -6.33 4.11 -30.17
C PHE A 321 -7.41 4.72 -29.26
N GLY A 322 -8.66 4.68 -29.72
CA GLY A 322 -9.83 5.21 -29.01
C GLY A 322 -9.94 6.73 -29.07
N THR A 323 -9.03 7.44 -29.77
CA THR A 323 -9.15 8.90 -29.95
C THR A 323 -10.41 9.22 -30.74
N GLU A 324 -11.26 10.08 -30.18
CA GLU A 324 -12.39 10.67 -30.88
C GLU A 324 -11.91 11.88 -31.71
N VAL A 325 -11.87 11.70 -33.02
CA VAL A 325 -11.44 12.72 -33.99
C VAL A 325 -12.67 13.40 -34.59
N THR A 326 -12.83 14.69 -34.32
CA THR A 326 -13.84 15.55 -34.95
C THR A 326 -13.30 16.14 -36.25
N LEU A 327 -13.89 15.77 -37.38
CA LEU A 327 -13.60 16.28 -38.71
C LEU A 327 -14.56 17.41 -39.08
N THR A 328 -14.03 18.51 -39.62
CA THR A 328 -14.81 19.66 -40.09
C THR A 328 -14.51 19.94 -41.56
N ALA A 329 -15.54 19.89 -42.40
CA ALA A 329 -15.48 20.25 -43.82
C ALA A 329 -15.90 21.70 -44.04
N THR A 330 -15.06 22.46 -44.73
CA THR A 330 -15.34 23.82 -45.19
C THR A 330 -15.23 23.85 -46.71
N ALA A 331 -16.34 24.09 -47.41
CA ALA A 331 -16.33 24.20 -48.87
C ALA A 331 -15.69 25.53 -49.30
N ASP A 332 -14.93 25.51 -50.40
CA ASP A 332 -14.39 26.73 -50.98
C ASP A 332 -15.51 27.59 -51.60
N THR A 333 -15.19 28.86 -51.87
CA THR A 333 -16.13 29.78 -52.51
C THR A 333 -16.62 29.23 -53.87
N GLY A 334 -17.93 29.14 -54.06
CA GLY A 334 -18.56 28.60 -55.27
C GLY A 334 -18.93 27.11 -55.19
N PHE A 335 -18.51 26.41 -54.14
CA PHE A 335 -18.82 25.01 -53.89
C PHE A 335 -19.69 24.81 -52.64
N ALA A 336 -20.12 23.57 -52.42
CA ALA A 336 -20.91 23.15 -51.27
C ALA A 336 -20.45 21.76 -50.81
N PHE A 337 -20.39 21.57 -49.49
CA PHE A 337 -20.20 20.26 -48.89
C PHE A 337 -21.48 19.43 -49.08
N ARG A 338 -21.34 18.17 -49.51
CA ARG A 338 -22.45 17.29 -49.86
C ARG A 338 -22.66 16.14 -48.88
N GLY A 339 -21.61 15.77 -48.16
CA GLY A 339 -21.71 14.76 -47.11
C GLY A 339 -20.43 13.94 -46.96
N TRP A 340 -20.45 13.13 -45.90
CA TRP A 340 -19.42 12.18 -45.52
C TRP A 340 -19.80 10.75 -45.95
N SER A 341 -18.79 9.92 -46.24
CA SER A 341 -18.90 8.46 -46.36
C SER A 341 -17.63 7.77 -45.88
N GLY A 342 -17.63 6.44 -45.75
CA GLY A 342 -16.52 5.67 -45.19
C GLY A 342 -16.68 5.47 -43.68
N ALA A 343 -15.64 5.75 -42.90
CA ALA A 343 -15.64 5.60 -41.44
C ALA A 343 -16.61 6.57 -40.71
N CYS A 344 -17.14 7.58 -41.40
CA CYS A 344 -18.29 8.35 -40.93
C CYS A 344 -19.27 8.67 -42.06
N SER A 345 -20.48 9.10 -41.69
CA SER A 345 -21.55 9.40 -42.63
C SER A 345 -22.39 10.60 -42.18
N GLY A 346 -23.14 11.19 -43.12
CA GLY A 346 -24.05 12.29 -42.85
C GLY A 346 -23.78 13.52 -43.72
N VAL A 347 -24.68 14.50 -43.66
CA VAL A 347 -24.61 15.72 -44.48
C VAL A 347 -24.19 16.96 -43.69
N ALA A 348 -24.11 16.84 -42.36
CA ALA A 348 -23.59 17.90 -41.52
C ALA A 348 -22.10 18.13 -41.81
N PRO A 349 -21.60 19.38 -41.80
CA PRO A 349 -20.20 19.68 -42.10
C PRO A 349 -19.23 19.17 -41.03
N VAL A 350 -19.74 18.62 -39.92
CA VAL A 350 -18.97 18.01 -38.85
C VAL A 350 -19.26 16.51 -38.83
N CYS A 351 -18.21 15.69 -38.71
CA CYS A 351 -18.30 14.25 -38.50
C CYS A 351 -17.35 13.84 -37.37
N ILE A 352 -17.75 12.86 -36.56
CA ILE A 352 -16.94 12.35 -35.45
C ILE A 352 -16.57 10.89 -35.76
N VAL A 353 -15.30 10.54 -35.58
CA VAL A 353 -14.75 9.19 -35.81
C VAL A 353 -13.95 8.77 -34.59
N THR A 354 -14.20 7.57 -34.08
CA THR A 354 -13.32 6.94 -33.07
C THR A 354 -12.29 6.07 -33.77
N VAL A 355 -11.01 6.36 -33.56
CA VAL A 355 -9.90 5.68 -34.21
C VAL A 355 -9.57 4.38 -33.46
N GLU A 356 -10.08 3.26 -33.95
CA GLU A 356 -9.85 1.92 -33.36
C GLU A 356 -9.00 1.02 -34.25
N GLU A 357 -8.86 1.39 -35.52
CA GLU A 357 -8.06 0.74 -36.54
C GLU A 357 -7.70 1.77 -37.63
N ALA A 358 -6.93 1.36 -38.64
CA ALA A 358 -6.68 2.24 -39.79
C ALA A 358 -7.98 2.48 -40.58
N GLN A 359 -8.35 3.74 -40.76
CA GLN A 359 -9.67 4.13 -41.28
C GLN A 359 -9.56 5.16 -42.40
N THR A 360 -10.57 5.22 -43.26
CA THR A 360 -10.69 6.26 -44.30
C THR A 360 -12.07 6.93 -44.26
N VAL A 361 -12.08 8.26 -44.25
CA VAL A 361 -13.28 9.09 -44.39
C VAL A 361 -13.25 9.82 -45.73
N THR A 362 -14.38 9.81 -46.44
CA THR A 362 -14.54 10.52 -47.70
C THR A 362 -15.42 11.76 -47.52
N ALA A 363 -14.90 12.92 -47.91
CA ALA A 363 -15.65 14.18 -47.99
C ALA A 363 -16.08 14.45 -49.43
N ASN A 364 -17.38 14.60 -49.69
CA ASN A 364 -17.88 14.96 -51.00
C ASN A 364 -18.15 16.46 -51.12
N PHE A 365 -17.56 17.10 -52.13
CA PHE A 365 -17.82 18.50 -52.48
C PHE A 365 -18.42 18.61 -53.88
N GLY A 366 -19.40 19.49 -54.05
CA GLY A 366 -20.05 19.73 -55.34
C GLY A 366 -20.25 21.21 -55.61
N LEU A 367 -20.70 21.54 -56.82
CA LEU A 367 -21.03 22.93 -57.19
C LEU A 367 -22.16 23.48 -56.30
N LYS A 368 -22.06 24.74 -55.89
CA LYS A 368 -23.18 25.43 -55.23
C LYS A 368 -24.28 25.69 -56.28
N ALA A 369 -25.52 25.28 -55.98
CA ALA A 369 -26.63 25.57 -56.89
C ALA A 369 -26.91 27.08 -56.89
N VAL A 370 -26.86 27.71 -58.07
CA VAL A 370 -27.26 29.11 -58.26
C VAL A 370 -28.69 29.11 -58.76
N PHE A 371 -29.63 29.50 -57.91
CA PHE A 371 -30.99 29.80 -58.36
C PHE A 371 -30.98 31.20 -58.96
N LEU A 372 -31.10 31.29 -60.28
CA LEU A 372 -31.44 32.54 -60.94
C LEU A 372 -32.95 32.76 -60.76
N PRO A 373 -33.39 33.86 -60.14
CA PRO A 373 -34.82 34.17 -60.08
C PRO A 373 -35.31 34.34 -61.52
N LEU A 374 -36.35 33.58 -61.90
CA LEU A 374 -37.07 33.81 -63.15
C LEU A 374 -37.70 35.20 -63.07
N ILE A 375 -37.10 36.18 -63.76
CA ILE A 375 -37.75 37.45 -64.02
C ILE A 375 -38.83 37.15 -65.06
N SER A 376 -40.08 36.97 -64.62
CA SER A 376 -41.21 37.06 -65.53
C SER A 376 -41.41 38.55 -65.86
N THR A 377 -40.96 38.97 -67.04
CA THR A 377 -41.37 40.26 -67.60
C THR A 377 -42.85 40.18 -68.01
N PRO A 378 -43.63 41.25 -67.76
CA PRO A 378 -45.10 41.25 -67.75
C PRO A 378 -45.77 40.94 -69.09
#